data_AF-A0AAW2T5N7-F1
#
_entry.id   AF-A0AAW2T5N7-F1
#
_cell.length_a   1.000
_cell.length_b   1.000
_cell.length_c   1.000
_cell.angle_alpha   90.00
_cell.angle_beta   90.00
_cell.angle_gamma   90.00
#
_symmetry.space_group_name_H-M   'P 1'
#
loop_
_entity.id
_entity.type
_entity.pdbx_description
1 polymer ?
#
loop_
_entity_poly.entity_id
_entity_poly.type
_entity_poly.pdbx_seq_one_letter_code
_entity_poly.pdbx_strand_id
1 'polypeptide(L)'
;MGLLLKALFISAFLFLFSHLATAAEQPDRHLNGTTSAARKLAGGCNIFRGKWVYDASYPLYDFSTCPFIDDEFNCLKYKRPDQMYLKYRWQPFSCNLPRFNGVAFLEKFRGKNIMFVGDSLSLNMWESLSCMIHSWLPNARTSLIRRDGLAEVAFLIIQ
;
A
#
# COMPACT_ATOMS: atom_id res chain seq x y z
N MET A 1 -5.33 -0.62 52.74
CA MET A 1 -4.09 -0.23 52.04
C MET A 1 -4.17 -0.41 50.51
N GLY A 2 -4.81 -1.46 49.98
CA GLY A 2 -4.89 -1.70 48.52
C GLY A 2 -5.80 -0.75 47.72
N LEU A 3 -6.87 -0.21 48.30
CA LEU A 3 -7.75 0.73 47.58
C LEU A 3 -7.07 2.08 47.28
N LEU A 4 -6.28 2.59 48.23
CA LEU A 4 -5.57 3.85 48.07
C LEU A 4 -4.48 3.74 46.99
N LEU A 5 -3.78 2.60 46.92
CA LEU A 5 -2.77 2.35 45.89
C LEU A 5 -3.37 2.25 44.49
N LYS A 6 -4.56 1.63 44.36
CA LYS A 6 -5.31 1.57 43.09
C LYS A 6 -5.81 2.95 42.66
N ALA A 7 -6.32 3.75 43.61
CA ALA A 7 -6.76 5.12 43.32
C ALA A 7 -5.59 6.01 42.86
N LEU A 8 -4.42 5.86 43.46
CA LEU A 8 -3.20 6.56 43.05
C LEU A 8 -2.71 6.12 41.66
N PHE A 9 -2.83 4.84 41.31
CA PHE A 9 -2.47 4.36 39.97
C PHE A 9 -3.44 4.87 38.89
N ILE A 10 -4.74 4.89 39.17
CA ILE A 10 -5.75 5.39 38.24
C ILE A 10 -5.60 6.91 38.05
N SER A 11 -5.35 7.66 39.13
CA SER A 11 -5.11 9.10 39.01
C SER A 11 -3.83 9.38 38.22
N ALA A 12 -2.73 8.67 38.50
CA ALA A 12 -1.48 8.81 37.76
C ALA A 12 -1.66 8.47 36.27
N PHE A 13 -2.42 7.43 35.94
CA PHE A 13 -2.72 7.06 34.55
C PHE A 13 -3.56 8.13 33.83
N LEU A 14 -4.58 8.68 34.50
CA LEU A 14 -5.40 9.77 33.95
C LEU A 14 -4.61 11.07 33.76
N PHE A 15 -3.70 11.40 34.69
CA PHE A 15 -2.78 12.53 34.56
C PHE A 15 -1.78 12.32 33.42
N LEU A 16 -1.27 11.09 33.21
CA LEU A 16 -0.38 10.79 32.09
C LEU A 16 -1.11 10.91 30.74
N PHE A 17 -2.36 10.45 30.68
CA PHE A 17 -3.19 10.52 29.47
C PHE A 17 -3.57 11.96 29.11
N SER A 18 -3.85 12.82 30.09
CA SER A 18 -4.15 14.24 29.83
C SER A 18 -2.92 15.02 29.35
N HIS A 19 -1.71 14.68 29.81
CA HIS A 19 -0.47 15.29 29.30
C HIS A 19 -0.06 14.78 27.90
N LEU A 20 -0.38 13.53 27.55
CA LEU A 20 -0.15 13.00 26.20
C LEU A 20 -1.10 13.60 25.16
N ALA A 21 -2.33 13.94 25.53
CA ALA A 21 -3.30 14.55 24.63
C ALA A 21 -2.91 15.97 24.18
N THR A 22 -2.13 16.71 24.98
CA THR A 22 -1.70 18.08 24.68
C THR A 22 -0.57 18.19 23.64
N ALA A 23 -0.06 17.05 23.11
CA ALA A 23 0.95 17.06 22.05
C ALA A 23 0.37 17.16 20.62
N ALA A 24 -0.96 17.28 20.47
CA ALA A 24 -1.63 17.36 19.17
C ALA A 24 -2.37 18.70 18.98
N GLU A 25 -1.65 19.82 19.01
CA GLU A 25 -2.19 21.08 18.50
C GLU A 25 -1.08 21.90 17.83
N GLN A 26 -1.11 21.88 16.49
CA GLN A 26 -0.17 22.59 15.64
C GLN A 26 -0.69 24.02 15.46
N PRO A 27 0.08 25.06 15.78
CA PRO A 27 -0.41 26.43 15.67
C PRO A 27 -0.54 26.84 14.20
N ASP A 28 -1.76 27.12 13.77
CA ASP A 28 -2.05 27.68 12.45
C ASP A 28 -1.50 29.12 12.36
N ARG A 29 -0.26 29.26 11.90
CA ARG A 29 0.32 30.57 11.57
C ARG A 29 -0.14 30.97 10.17
N HIS A 30 -1.13 31.85 10.12
CA HIS A 30 -1.46 32.58 8.90
C HIS A 30 -0.32 33.57 8.55
N LEU A 31 0.69 33.08 7.82
CA LEU A 31 1.78 33.88 7.28
C LEU A 31 1.42 34.34 5.87
N ASN A 32 1.00 35.61 5.75
CA ASN A 32 0.81 36.33 4.50
C ASN A 32 2.16 36.67 3.84
N GLY A 33 2.88 35.64 3.40
CA GLY A 33 4.08 35.76 2.58
C GLY A 33 4.16 34.58 1.63
N THR A 34 3.80 34.78 0.37
CA THR A 34 3.92 33.75 -0.67
C THR A 34 5.39 33.52 -1.03
N THR A 35 6.10 32.81 -0.14
CA THR A 35 7.42 32.24 -0.42
C THR A 35 7.29 31.27 -1.60
N SER A 36 8.23 31.30 -2.55
CA SER A 36 8.18 30.41 -3.72
C SER A 36 8.21 28.92 -3.33
N ALA A 37 8.68 28.61 -2.11
CA ALA A 37 8.61 27.28 -1.51
C ALA A 37 7.17 26.81 -1.26
N ALA A 38 6.27 27.68 -0.77
CA ALA A 38 4.85 27.34 -0.60
C ALA A 38 4.15 27.10 -1.95
N ARG A 39 4.53 27.84 -3.01
CA ARG A 39 4.09 27.58 -4.39
C ARG A 39 4.69 26.28 -4.97
N LYS A 40 5.91 25.90 -4.59
CA LYS A 40 6.55 24.63 -4.98
C LYS A 40 5.93 23.42 -4.27
N LEU A 41 5.46 23.61 -3.03
CA LEU A 41 4.64 22.63 -2.28
C LEU A 41 3.19 22.55 -2.81
N ALA A 42 2.59 23.66 -3.23
CA ALA A 42 1.29 23.68 -3.91
C ALA A 42 1.32 23.14 -5.35
N GLY A 43 2.50 23.17 -5.99
CA GLY A 43 2.77 22.63 -7.33
C GLY A 43 3.28 21.17 -7.35
N GLY A 44 3.21 20.45 -6.23
CA GLY A 44 3.62 19.05 -6.14
C GLY A 44 2.60 18.09 -6.76
N CYS A 45 3.08 16.94 -7.24
CA CYS A 45 2.26 15.83 -7.69
C CYS A 45 1.55 15.17 -6.48
N ASN A 46 0.36 15.66 -6.14
CA ASN A 46 -0.49 14.98 -5.14
C ASN A 46 -1.13 13.74 -5.78
N ILE A 47 -0.52 12.58 -5.57
CA ILE A 47 -0.96 11.30 -6.14
C ILE A 47 -2.30 10.81 -5.58
N PHE A 48 -2.79 11.38 -4.48
CA PHE A 48 -4.04 10.97 -3.83
C PHE A 48 -5.28 11.75 -4.32
N ARG A 49 -5.09 12.80 -5.14
CA ARG A 49 -6.17 13.58 -5.74
C ARG A 49 -6.23 13.35 -7.24
N GLY A 50 -7.32 12.76 -7.70
CA GLY A 50 -7.46 12.32 -9.08
C GLY A 50 -8.83 11.76 -9.37
N LYS A 51 -8.92 11.02 -10.47
CA LYS A 51 -10.12 10.28 -10.87
C LYS A 51 -9.74 8.94 -11.48
N TRP A 52 -10.68 8.01 -11.45
CA TRP A 52 -10.59 6.79 -12.24
C TRP A 52 -10.86 7.10 -13.71
N VAL A 53 -10.01 6.59 -14.59
CA VAL A 53 -10.15 6.71 -16.05
C VAL A 53 -10.08 5.34 -16.70
N TYR A 54 -10.89 5.13 -17.74
CA TYR A 54 -10.83 3.92 -18.55
C TYR A 54 -9.51 3.85 -19.32
N ASP A 55 -8.88 2.68 -19.32
CA ASP A 55 -7.64 2.39 -20.02
C ASP A 55 -7.71 0.98 -20.63
N ALA A 56 -7.69 0.90 -21.96
CA ALA A 56 -7.77 -0.37 -22.68
C ALA A 56 -6.57 -1.29 -22.42
N SER A 57 -5.42 -0.73 -22.00
CA SER A 57 -4.18 -1.46 -21.73
C SER A 57 -4.14 -2.15 -20.36
N TYR A 58 -5.16 -1.95 -19.52
CA TYR A 58 -5.33 -2.63 -18.24
C TYR A 58 -6.05 -3.98 -18.42
N PRO A 59 -5.92 -4.95 -17.50
CA PRO A 59 -5.20 -4.89 -16.21
C PRO A 59 -3.67 -5.02 -16.34
N LEU A 60 -2.95 -4.81 -15.24
CA LEU A 60 -1.47 -4.91 -15.19
C LEU A 60 -0.95 -6.36 -15.13
N TYR A 61 -1.83 -7.32 -14.85
CA TYR A 61 -1.54 -8.75 -14.85
C TYR A 61 -2.83 -9.51 -15.17
N ASP A 62 -2.68 -10.73 -15.68
CA ASP A 62 -3.79 -11.66 -15.84
C ASP A 62 -4.04 -12.39 -14.51
N PHE A 63 -5.26 -12.27 -13.99
CA PHE A 63 -5.67 -12.88 -12.72
C PHE A 63 -5.80 -14.40 -12.81
N SER A 64 -5.97 -14.94 -14.02
CA SER A 64 -6.12 -16.38 -14.25
C SER A 64 -4.77 -17.12 -14.26
N THR A 65 -3.67 -16.41 -14.49
CA THR A 65 -2.33 -17.00 -14.61
C THR A 65 -1.44 -16.74 -13.40
N CYS A 66 -1.80 -15.80 -12.51
CA CYS A 66 -0.96 -15.51 -11.35
C CYS A 66 -1.10 -16.59 -10.26
N PRO A 67 0.01 -17.23 -9.83
CA PRO A 67 -0.04 -18.31 -8.84
C PRO A 67 -0.14 -17.82 -7.39
N PHE A 68 -0.17 -16.51 -7.15
CA PHE A 68 -0.09 -15.94 -5.79
C PHE A 68 -1.43 -15.47 -5.23
N ILE A 69 -2.46 -15.34 -6.08
CA ILE A 69 -3.77 -14.83 -5.67
C ILE A 69 -4.54 -15.93 -4.96
N ASP A 70 -4.96 -15.66 -3.73
CA ASP A 70 -5.89 -16.53 -3.02
C ASP A 70 -7.26 -16.53 -3.69
N ASP A 71 -7.97 -17.65 -3.57
CA ASP A 71 -9.25 -17.85 -4.23
C ASP A 71 -10.26 -16.77 -3.86
N GLU A 72 -10.29 -16.37 -2.59
CA GLU A 72 -11.15 -15.33 -2.04
C GLU A 72 -11.00 -13.98 -2.77
N PHE A 73 -9.84 -13.71 -3.38
CA PHE A 73 -9.57 -12.49 -4.14
C PHE A 73 -9.65 -12.68 -5.67
N ASN A 74 -9.86 -13.90 -6.17
CA ASN A 74 -9.89 -14.22 -7.60
C ASN A 74 -11.32 -14.23 -8.18
N CYS A 75 -11.88 -13.05 -8.44
CA CYS A 75 -13.24 -12.93 -8.99
C CYS A 75 -13.41 -13.62 -10.36
N LEU A 76 -12.36 -13.64 -11.20
CA LEU A 76 -12.43 -14.27 -12.52
C LEU A 76 -12.49 -15.80 -12.42
N LYS A 77 -11.77 -16.40 -11.46
CA LYS A 77 -11.87 -17.83 -11.15
C LYS A 77 -13.32 -18.23 -10.84
N TYR A 78 -14.05 -17.38 -10.12
CA TYR A 78 -15.46 -17.57 -9.79
C TYR A 78 -16.44 -17.00 -10.84
N LYS A 79 -15.96 -16.79 -12.07
CA LYS A 79 -16.80 -16.48 -13.25
C LYS A 79 -17.62 -15.20 -13.14
N ARG A 80 -17.10 -14.18 -12.44
CA ARG A 80 -17.71 -12.85 -12.49
C ARG A 80 -17.86 -12.41 -13.96
N PRO A 81 -19.08 -12.06 -14.43
CA PRO A 81 -19.34 -11.86 -15.86
C PRO A 81 -18.88 -10.49 -16.37
N ASP A 82 -18.94 -9.45 -15.54
CA ASP A 82 -18.51 -8.11 -15.91
C ASP A 82 -16.99 -7.95 -15.71
N GLN A 83 -16.29 -7.47 -16.73
CA GLN A 83 -14.83 -7.27 -16.69
C GLN A 83 -14.40 -5.80 -16.77
N MET A 84 -15.34 -4.86 -16.88
CA MET A 84 -15.01 -3.44 -17.01
C MET A 84 -14.29 -2.89 -15.78
N TYR A 85 -14.51 -3.46 -14.59
CA TYR A 85 -13.82 -3.06 -13.35
C TYR A 85 -12.30 -3.21 -13.45
N LEU A 86 -11.80 -4.11 -14.30
CA LEU A 86 -10.38 -4.34 -14.55
C LEU A 86 -9.75 -3.28 -15.45
N LYS A 87 -10.54 -2.46 -16.13
CA LYS A 87 -10.09 -1.52 -17.17
C LYS A 87 -9.91 -0.09 -16.66
N TYR A 88 -9.93 0.11 -15.34
CA TYR A 88 -9.77 1.45 -14.75
C TYR A 88 -8.38 1.63 -14.15
N ARG A 89 -7.80 2.80 -14.39
CA ARG A 89 -6.59 3.26 -13.71
C ARG A 89 -6.83 4.56 -12.98
N TRP A 90 -6.09 4.77 -11.89
CA TRP A 90 -6.09 6.04 -11.18
C TRP A 90 -5.25 7.08 -11.94
N GLN A 91 -5.82 8.26 -12.18
CA GLN A 91 -5.15 9.40 -12.82
C GLN A 91 -5.15 10.59 -11.85
N PRO A 92 -4.00 10.92 -11.23
CA PRO A 92 -3.86 12.16 -10.47
C PRO A 92 -4.12 13.38 -11.34
N PHE A 93 -4.66 14.45 -10.75
CA PHE A 93 -4.94 15.69 -11.49
C PHE A 93 -3.67 16.46 -11.85
N SER A 94 -2.64 16.37 -10.99
CA SER A 94 -1.45 17.22 -11.09
C SER A 94 -0.28 16.55 -11.82
N CYS A 95 -0.41 15.29 -12.24
CA CYS A 95 0.70 14.50 -12.78
C CYS A 95 0.25 13.17 -13.40
N ASN A 96 1.10 12.60 -14.24
CA ASN A 96 0.94 11.23 -14.74
C ASN A 96 1.78 10.26 -13.91
N LEU A 97 1.18 9.13 -13.53
CA LEU A 97 1.93 8.05 -12.87
C LEU A 97 2.67 7.23 -13.93
N PRO A 98 3.95 6.87 -13.70
CA PRO A 98 4.66 5.96 -14.59
C PRO A 98 3.99 4.59 -14.59
N ARG A 99 4.01 3.89 -15.73
CA ARG A 99 3.55 2.50 -15.77
C ARG A 99 4.48 1.63 -14.92
N PHE A 100 3.89 0.70 -14.16
CA PHE A 100 4.67 -0.22 -13.35
C PHE A 100 5.60 -1.08 -14.21
N ASN A 101 6.84 -1.27 -13.76
CA ASN A 101 7.83 -2.14 -14.39
C ASN A 101 8.40 -3.08 -13.32
N GLY A 102 8.05 -4.37 -13.41
CA GLY A 102 8.44 -5.38 -12.42
C GLY A 102 9.95 -5.66 -12.39
N VAL A 103 10.62 -5.58 -13.54
CA VAL A 103 12.08 -5.77 -13.63
C VAL A 103 12.80 -4.63 -12.91
N ALA A 104 12.44 -3.38 -13.22
CA ALA A 104 13.03 -2.21 -12.56
C ALA A 104 12.72 -2.18 -11.06
N PHE A 105 11.53 -2.66 -10.66
CA PHE A 105 11.17 -2.81 -9.25
C PHE A 105 12.09 -3.81 -8.54
N LEU A 106 12.26 -5.01 -9.09
CA LEU A 106 13.14 -6.03 -8.49
C LEU A 106 14.60 -5.58 -8.44
N GLU A 107 15.09 -4.89 -9.47
CA GLU A 107 16.45 -4.33 -9.44
C GLU A 107 16.62 -3.31 -8.31
N LYS A 108 15.66 -2.40 -8.15
CA LYS A 108 15.68 -1.39 -7.09
C LYS A 108 15.64 -2.00 -5.68
N PHE A 109 14.95 -3.13 -5.53
CA PHE A 109 14.78 -3.83 -4.25
C PHE A 109 15.64 -5.10 -4.11
N ARG A 110 16.65 -5.26 -4.97
CA ARG A 110 17.57 -6.41 -4.92
C ARG A 110 18.23 -6.50 -3.53
N GLY A 111 18.18 -7.70 -2.94
CA GLY A 111 18.74 -7.97 -1.60
C GLY A 111 17.99 -7.31 -0.45
N LYS A 112 16.76 -6.83 -0.68
CA LYS A 112 15.89 -6.24 0.35
C LYS A 112 14.60 -7.04 0.47
N ASN A 113 14.01 -6.98 1.66
CA ASN A 113 12.70 -7.55 1.93
C ASN A 113 11.67 -6.44 2.09
N ILE A 114 10.49 -6.61 1.49
CA ILE A 114 9.32 -5.74 1.67
C ILE A 114 8.27 -6.56 2.39
N MET A 115 7.78 -6.06 3.52
CA MET A 115 6.78 -6.75 4.33
C MET A 115 5.52 -5.90 4.46
N PHE A 116 4.37 -6.49 4.13
CA PHE A 116 3.06 -5.91 4.38
C PHE A 116 2.55 -6.44 5.72
N VAL A 117 2.23 -5.54 6.65
CA VAL A 117 1.75 -5.90 7.98
C VAL A 117 0.37 -5.29 8.16
N GLY A 118 -0.63 -6.11 8.49
CA GLY A 118 -1.99 -5.65 8.72
C GLY A 118 -2.99 -6.80 8.64
N ASP A 119 -4.19 -6.49 8.17
CA ASP A 119 -5.29 -7.43 8.01
C ASP A 119 -5.32 -8.03 6.59
N SER A 120 -6.48 -8.55 6.20
CA SER A 120 -6.71 -9.12 4.88
C SER A 120 -6.52 -8.13 3.73
N LEU A 121 -6.64 -6.81 3.95
CA LEU A 121 -6.34 -5.81 2.91
C LEU A 121 -4.84 -5.73 2.64
N SER A 122 -4.02 -5.82 3.68
CA SER A 122 -2.55 -5.88 3.53
C SER A 122 -2.12 -7.14 2.77
N LEU A 123 -2.76 -8.28 3.02
CA LEU A 123 -2.55 -9.51 2.25
C LEU A 123 -2.94 -9.31 0.78
N ASN A 124 -4.10 -8.71 0.51
CA ASN A 124 -4.56 -8.45 -0.85
C ASN A 124 -3.61 -7.51 -1.62
N MET A 125 -3.03 -6.51 -0.96
CA MET A 125 -2.00 -5.64 -1.54
C MET A 125 -0.71 -6.39 -1.87
N TRP A 126 -0.27 -7.29 -0.98
CA TRP A 126 0.91 -8.13 -1.20
C TRP A 126 0.71 -9.08 -2.40
N GLU A 127 -0.46 -9.70 -2.53
CA GLU A 127 -0.78 -10.57 -3.67
C GLU A 127 -0.80 -9.79 -4.99
N SER A 128 -1.44 -8.62 -5.00
CA SER A 128 -1.50 -7.76 -6.18
C SER A 128 -0.11 -7.33 -6.64
N LEU A 129 0.78 -6.91 -5.73
CA LEU A 129 2.15 -6.58 -6.06
C LEU A 129 2.92 -7.79 -6.60
N SER A 130 2.78 -8.95 -5.96
CA SER A 130 3.44 -10.18 -6.37
C SER A 130 3.04 -10.59 -7.79
N CYS A 131 1.76 -10.47 -8.14
CA CYS A 131 1.27 -10.73 -9.49
C CYS A 131 1.73 -9.72 -10.53
N MET A 132 1.78 -8.43 -10.16
CA MET A 132 2.35 -7.40 -11.03
C MET A 132 3.84 -7.67 -11.32
N ILE A 133 4.60 -8.19 -10.37
CA ILE A 133 6.00 -8.56 -10.61
C ILE A 133 6.08 -9.81 -11.50
N HIS A 134 5.27 -10.84 -11.22
CA HIS A 134 5.22 -12.07 -12.02
C HIS A 134 4.84 -11.83 -13.47
N SER A 135 3.93 -10.89 -13.76
CA SER A 135 3.53 -10.59 -15.16
C SER A 135 4.68 -10.05 -16.02
N TRP A 136 5.70 -9.44 -15.41
CA TRP A 136 6.91 -8.99 -16.10
C TRP A 136 7.96 -10.09 -16.26
N LEU A 137 7.91 -11.12 -15.41
CA LEU A 137 8.89 -12.20 -15.35
C LEU A 137 8.18 -13.55 -15.12
N PRO A 138 7.32 -14.00 -16.06
CA PRO A 138 6.47 -15.18 -15.85
C PRO A 138 7.28 -16.47 -15.68
N ASN A 139 8.50 -16.50 -16.22
CA ASN A 139 9.40 -17.64 -16.17
C ASN A 139 10.45 -17.55 -15.03
N ALA A 140 10.41 -16.49 -14.21
CA ALA A 140 11.33 -16.40 -13.07
C ALA A 140 11.03 -17.54 -12.08
N ARG A 141 12.10 -18.12 -11.52
CA ARG A 141 11.93 -19.08 -10.43
C ARG A 141 11.45 -18.33 -9.20
N THR A 142 10.40 -18.83 -8.56
CA THR A 142 9.85 -18.22 -7.35
C THR A 142 9.69 -19.26 -6.26
N SER A 143 10.00 -18.90 -5.02
CA SER A 143 9.62 -19.69 -3.84
C SER A 143 8.47 -19.00 -3.13
N LEU A 144 7.38 -19.75 -2.89
CA LEU A 144 6.22 -19.29 -2.15
C LEU A 144 6.13 -20.08 -0.83
N ILE A 145 6.04 -19.37 0.29
CA ILE A 145 5.86 -19.96 1.62
C ILE A 145 4.61 -19.33 2.23
N ARG A 146 3.67 -20.17 2.67
CA ARG A 146 2.47 -19.76 3.42
C ARG A 146 2.42 -20.55 4.73
N ARG A 147 2.54 -19.88 5.88
CA ARG A 147 2.52 -20.49 7.23
C ARG A 147 2.01 -19.51 8.27
N ASP A 148 1.06 -19.91 9.11
CA ASP A 148 0.65 -19.19 10.33
C ASP A 148 0.38 -17.68 10.13
N GLY A 149 -0.33 -17.32 9.05
CA GLY A 149 -0.64 -15.92 8.71
C GLY A 149 0.50 -15.14 8.03
N LEU A 150 1.65 -15.77 7.81
CA LEU A 150 2.74 -15.27 6.97
C LEU A 150 2.62 -15.80 5.55
N ALA A 151 2.67 -14.90 4.58
CA ALA A 151 2.84 -15.22 3.16
C ALA A 151 4.12 -14.54 2.65
N GLU A 152 5.03 -15.34 2.08
CA GLU A 152 6.31 -14.89 1.57
C GLU A 152 6.51 -15.39 0.15
N VAL A 153 6.94 -14.49 -0.74
CA VAL A 153 7.38 -14.83 -2.09
C VAL A 153 8.77 -14.27 -2.34
N ALA A 154 9.68 -15.11 -2.81
CA ALA A 154 11.00 -14.68 -3.26
C ALA A 154 11.15 -14.92 -4.77
N PHE A 155 11.53 -13.87 -5.49
CA PHE A 155 11.86 -13.96 -6.91
C PHE A 155 13.36 -14.25 -7.06
N LEU A 156 13.68 -15.47 -7.47
CA LEU A 156 15.03 -15.96 -7.68
C LEU A 156 15.42 -15.65 -9.13
N ILE A 157 15.87 -14.42 -9.37
CA ILE A 157 16.37 -14.02 -10.69
C ILE A 157 17.66 -14.79 -10.96
N ILE A 158 17.68 -15.61 -12.01
CA ILE A 158 18.90 -16.17 -12.57
C ILE A 158 19.57 -15.03 -13.34
N GLN A 159 20.77 -14.62 -12.92
CA GLN A 159 21.62 -13.69 -13.66
C GLN A 159 22.00 -14.26 -15.03
#